data_AF-A0A7Y2NQC5-F1
#
_entry.id   AF-A0A7Y2NQC5-F1
#
_cell.length_a   1.000
_cell.length_b   1.000
_cell.length_c   1.000
_cell.angle_alpha   90.00
_cell.angle_beta   90.00
_cell.angle_gamma   90.00
#
_symmetry.space_group_name_H-M   'P 1'
#
loop_
_entity.id
_entity.type
_entity.pdbx_description
1 polymer ?
#
loop_
_entity_poly.entity_id
_entity_poly.type
_entity_poly.pdbx_seq_one_letter_code
_entity_poly.pdbx_strand_id
1 'polypeptide(L)' 'GFSGFLSKVNDIEDMTTNAIKILKNVSDLATFKANAIKQAQQYDIHQIVPQYESIYQDTLKRYLLEHA' A
#
# COMPACT_ATOMS: atom_id res chain seq x y z
N GLY A 1 -5.36 -10.30 -9.74
CA GLY A 1 -5.31 -9.34 -8.62
C GLY A 1 -4.40 -9.89 -7.56
N PHE A 2 -3.77 -9.03 -6.77
CA PHE A 2 -2.89 -9.46 -5.68
C PHE A 2 -3.59 -9.28 -4.32
N SER A 3 -3.74 -8.03 -3.87
CA SER A 3 -4.55 -7.62 -2.72
C SER A 3 -5.99 -7.20 -3.11
N GLY A 4 -6.26 -7.11 -4.41
CA GLY A 4 -7.55 -6.77 -5.01
C GLY A 4 -7.44 -6.67 -6.53
N PHE A 5 -8.47 -6.09 -7.16
CA PHE A 5 -8.49 -5.74 -8.58
C PHE A 5 -8.78 -4.25 -8.74
N LEU A 6 -8.32 -3.67 -9.84
CA LEU A 6 -8.68 -2.32 -10.26
C LEU A 6 -9.65 -2.44 -11.43
N SER A 7 -10.66 -1.58 -11.44
CA SER A 7 -11.62 -1.43 -12.53
C SER A 7 -11.62 0.02 -12.99
N LYS A 8 -11.97 0.26 -14.25
CA LYS A 8 -12.11 1.63 -14.75
C LYS A 8 -13.24 2.34 -14.01
N VAL A 9 -13.13 3.67 -13.93
CA VAL A 9 -14.20 4.49 -13.35
C VAL A 9 -15.51 4.23 -14.12
N ASN A 10 -16.60 4.01 -13.38
CA ASN A 10 -17.94 3.65 -13.87
C ASN A 10 -18.06 2.29 -14.59
N ASP A 11 -17.04 1.43 -14.55
CA ASP A 11 -17.11 0.08 -15.12
C ASP A 11 -17.74 -0.90 -14.11
N ILE A 12 -19.07 -0.89 -14.03
CA ILE A 12 -19.85 -1.69 -13.08
C ILE A 12 -19.74 -3.19 -13.39
N GLU A 13 -19.69 -3.55 -14.67
CA GLU A 13 -19.60 -4.95 -15.10
C GLU A 13 -18.27 -5.58 -14.68
N ASP A 14 -17.15 -4.90 -14.93
CA ASP A 14 -15.83 -5.38 -14.52
C ASP A 14 -15.69 -5.42 -12.99
N MET A 15 -16.16 -4.39 -12.28
CA MET A 15 -16.14 -4.37 -10.81
C MET A 15 -16.92 -5.55 -10.23
N THR A 16 -18.13 -5.82 -10.74
CA THR A 16 -18.97 -6.94 -10.29
C THR A 16 -18.31 -8.28 -10.58
N THR A 17 -17.77 -8.44 -11.80
CA THR A 17 -17.06 -9.65 -12.21
C THR A 17 -15.85 -9.92 -11.30
N ASN A 18 -15.07 -8.89 -10.98
CA ASN A 18 -13.90 -9.02 -10.11
C ASN A 18 -14.28 -9.27 -8.65
N ALA A 19 -15.36 -8.67 -8.15
CA ALA A 19 -15.89 -8.97 -6.82
C ALA A 19 -16.32 -10.43 -6.70
N ILE A 20 -17.05 -10.96 -7.69
CA ILE A 20 -17.45 -12.37 -7.72
C ILE A 20 -16.22 -13.28 -7.76
N LYS A 21 -15.18 -12.97 -8.55
CA LYS A 21 -13.93 -13.75 -8.55
C LYS A 21 -13.30 -13.88 -7.16
N ILE A 22 -13.30 -12.80 -6.37
CA ILE A 22 -12.76 -12.83 -5.00
C ILE A 22 -13.66 -13.63 -4.05
N LEU A 23 -14.98 -13.42 -4.14
CA LEU A 23 -15.94 -13.92 -3.14
C LEU A 23 -16.43 -15.34 -3.40
N LYS A 24 -16.31 -15.85 -4.64
CA LYS A 24 -16.87 -17.14 -5.06
C LYS A 24 -16.24 -18.33 -4.31
N ASN A 25 -14.93 -18.29 -4.04
CA ASN A 25 -14.20 -19.37 -3.39
C ASN A 25 -13.56 -18.88 -2.10
N VAL A 26 -13.76 -19.62 -1.00
CA VAL A 26 -13.21 -19.28 0.32
C VAL A 26 -11.67 -19.23 0.31
N SER A 27 -11.02 -20.11 -0.46
CA SER A 27 -9.56 -20.12 -0.64
C SER A 27 -9.03 -18.85 -1.31
N ASP A 28 -9.75 -18.37 -2.33
CA ASP A 28 -9.37 -17.17 -3.07
C ASP A 28 -9.55 -15.94 -2.17
N LEU A 29 -10.69 -15.85 -1.48
CA LEU A 29 -10.93 -14.81 -0.48
C LEU A 29 -9.86 -14.77 0.61
N ALA A 30 -9.46 -15.92 1.16
CA ALA A 30 -8.42 -16.00 2.17
C ALA A 30 -7.06 -15.52 1.63
N THR A 31 -6.72 -15.89 0.39
CA THR A 31 -5.50 -15.44 -0.29
C THR A 31 -5.49 -13.93 -0.49
N PHE A 32 -6.59 -13.35 -0.98
CA PHE A 32 -6.71 -11.90 -1.15
C PHE A 32 -6.61 -11.15 0.18
N LYS A 33 -7.20 -11.68 1.27
CA LYS A 33 -7.05 -11.11 2.61
C LYS A 33 -5.60 -11.14 3.11
N ALA A 34 -4.91 -12.26 2.96
CA ALA A 34 -3.51 -12.39 3.36
C ALA A 34 -2.61 -11.43 2.56
N ASN A 35 -2.82 -11.33 1.24
CA ASN A 35 -2.09 -10.41 0.39
C ASN A 35 -2.39 -8.93 0.71
N ALA A 36 -3.63 -8.61 1.07
CA ALA A 36 -4.01 -7.26 1.50
C ALA A 36 -3.27 -6.84 2.78
N ILE A 37 -3.14 -7.74 3.76
CA ILE A 37 -2.33 -7.48 4.97
C ILE A 37 -0.87 -7.25 4.59
N LYS A 38 -0.29 -8.11 3.74
CA LYS A 38 1.09 -7.98 3.27
C LYS A 38 1.32 -6.66 2.52
N GLN A 39 0.36 -6.20 1.73
CA GLN A 39 0.43 -4.93 1.03
C GLN A 39 0.37 -3.75 2.02
N ALA A 40 -0.51 -3.81 3.01
CA ALA A 40 -0.67 -2.77 4.03
C ALA A 40 0.61 -2.60 4.88
N GLN A 41 1.30 -3.70 5.18
CA GLN A 41 2.57 -3.68 5.94
C GLN A 41 3.68 -2.85 5.27
N GLN A 42 3.64 -2.66 3.96
CA GLN A 42 4.61 -1.80 3.25
C GLN A 42 4.45 -0.32 3.59
N TYR A 43 3.28 0.08 4.08
CA TYR A 43 2.94 1.46 4.42
C TYR A 43 2.74 1.64 5.93
N ASP A 44 3.24 0.68 6.72
CA ASP A 44 3.20 0.75 8.17
C ASP A 44 3.95 1.99 8.68
N ILE A 45 3.42 2.62 9.73
CA ILE A 45 3.99 3.85 10.29
C ILE A 45 5.44 3.67 10.72
N HIS A 46 5.81 2.51 11.24
CA HIS A 46 7.18 2.21 11.67
C HIS A 46 8.13 1.99 10.49
N GLN A 47 7.60 1.79 9.26
CA GLN A 47 8.39 1.77 8.03
C GLN A 47 8.49 3.16 7.39
N ILE A 48 7.41 3.94 7.43
CA ILE A 48 7.31 5.22 6.72
C ILE A 48 7.93 6.38 7.50
N VAL A 49 7.65 6.52 8.81
CA VAL A 49 8.14 7.66 9.61
C VAL A 49 9.67 7.79 9.62
N PRO A 50 10.46 6.71 9.79
CA PRO A 50 11.92 6.83 9.77
C PRO A 50 12.48 7.39 8.45
N GLN A 51 11.79 7.17 7.32
CA GLN A 51 12.21 7.72 6.04
C GLN A 51 12.06 9.25 6.01
N TYR A 52 10.97 9.78 6.57
CA TYR A 52 10.80 11.23 6.73
C TYR A 52 11.80 11.81 7.74
N GLU A 53 12.03 11.13 8.86
CA GLU A 53 13.01 11.55 9.86
C GLU A 53 14.43 11.63 9.27
N SER A 54 14.81 10.66 8.43
CA SER A 54 16.09 10.70 7.71
C SER A 54 16.23 11.95 6.85
N ILE A 55 15.18 12.34 6.11
CA ILE A 55 15.18 13.56 5.29
C ILE A 55 15.31 14.82 6.16
N TYR A 56 14.62 14.87 7.31
CA TYR A 56 14.74 15.98 8.25
C TYR A 56 16.16 16.09 8.82
N GLN A 57 16.74 14.95 9.23
CA GLN A 57 18.09 14.88 9.78
C GLN A 57 19.14 15.31 8.75
N ASP A 58 19.03 14.84 7.49
CA ASP A 58 19.93 15.20 6.41
C ASP A 58 19.84 16.70 6.05
N THR A 59 18.63 17.24 6.09
CA THR A 59 18.41 18.67 5.81
C THR A 59 18.99 19.54 6.93
N LEU A 60 18.73 19.18 8.19
CA LEU A 60 19.28 19.90 9.34
C LEU A 60 20.81 19.84 9.37
N LYS A 61 21.40 18.67 9.09
CA LYS A 61 22.85 18.49 9.03
C LYS A 61 23.50 19.39 7.97
N ARG A 62 22.93 19.44 6.76
CA ARG A 62 23.45 20.30 5.69
C ARG A 62 23.36 21.77 6.07
N TYR A 63 22.23 22.20 6.60
CA TYR A 63 22.05 23.58 7.06
C TYR A 63 23.11 23.98 8.09
N LEU A 64 23.34 23.14 9.10
CA LEU A 64 24.34 23.43 10.14
C LEU A 64 25.77 23.44 9.61
N LEU A 65 26.12 22.56 8.66
CA LEU A 65 27.47 22.54 8.05
C LEU A 65 27.75 23.76 7.17
N GLU A 66 26.74 24.30 6.50
CA GLU A 66 26.87 25.50 5.65
C GLU A 66 26.95 26.81 6.46
N HIS A 67 26.53 26.78 7.73
CA HIS A 67 26.43 27.96 8.60
C HIS A 67 27.29 27.85 9.87
N ALA A 68 28.24 26.92 9.91
CA ALA A 68 29.27 26.77 10.95
C ALA A 68 30.64 27.23 10.43
#